data_AF-A0A261C2V2-F1
#
_entry.id   AF-A0A261C2V2-F1
#
_cell.length_a   1.000
_cell.length_b   1.000
_cell.length_c   1.000
_cell.angle_alpha   90.00
_cell.angle_beta   90.00
_cell.angle_gamma   90.00
#
_symmetry.space_group_name_H-M   'P 1'
#
loop_
_entity.id
_entity.type
_entity.pdbx_description
1 polymer ?
#
loop_
_entity_poly.entity_id
_entity_poly.type
_entity_poly.pdbx_seq_one_letter_code
_entity_poly.pdbx_strand_id
1 'polypeptide(L)'
;MPKILKSIAPKCCSTIQGSSVSTFDDSCVNCRQHQLENVVIPESIEGSPILNKRKLSKNFIVLSDLTYRMKSPRILDLKLGTRQHGDQATVAKIACMTAKCQSTTSASLGIRLCGMKCPPCDQHNQISINKYEGREMGKLELVMAVRQFFNVSETVLEVVEKKLLGIKDVLWEADGVRLFGASLLIVIESEPNDSTSPDNLVRIKVVDFANSTFDGFQGDNFYEGRDEGSILGLDTLLGIVQG
;
A
#
# COMPACT_ATOMS: atom_id res chain seq x y z
N MET A 1 -5.32 15.34 0.56
CA MET A 1 -5.99 14.02 0.55
C MET A 1 -7.40 14.19 1.10
N PRO A 2 -8.44 13.71 0.38
CA PRO A 2 -9.82 13.72 0.85
C PRO A 2 -9.95 13.08 2.25
N LYS A 3 -10.81 13.65 3.11
CA LYS A 3 -10.99 13.17 4.49
C LYS A 3 -11.41 11.70 4.54
N ILE A 4 -12.22 11.26 3.57
CA ILE A 4 -12.75 9.90 3.49
C ILE A 4 -11.63 8.84 3.37
N LEU A 5 -10.52 9.17 2.69
CA LEU A 5 -9.40 8.24 2.50
C LEU A 5 -8.48 8.14 3.73
N LYS A 6 -8.60 9.04 4.70
CA LYS A 6 -7.71 9.05 5.90
C LYS A 6 -7.81 7.75 6.69
N SER A 7 -8.98 7.10 6.73
CA SER A 7 -9.19 5.84 7.47
C SER A 7 -8.45 4.66 6.85
N ILE A 8 -8.22 4.67 5.53
CA ILE A 8 -7.60 3.57 4.77
C ILE A 8 -6.13 3.84 4.44
N ALA A 9 -5.62 5.05 4.66
CA ALA A 9 -4.21 5.39 4.47
C ALA A 9 -3.38 5.22 5.75
N PRO A 10 -2.04 5.05 5.66
CA PRO A 10 -1.16 5.18 6.81
C PRO A 10 -1.32 6.55 7.46
N LYS A 11 -1.20 6.60 8.78
CA LYS A 11 -1.34 7.84 9.51
C LYS A 11 -0.15 8.74 9.19
N CYS A 12 -0.42 9.89 8.57
CA CYS A 12 0.57 10.92 8.31
C CYS A 12 0.66 11.85 9.52
N CYS A 13 1.83 11.90 10.15
CA CYS A 13 2.04 12.71 11.34
C CYS A 13 2.62 14.08 11.01
N SER A 14 3.56 14.14 10.06
CA SER A 14 4.27 15.38 9.72
C SER A 14 4.80 15.36 8.29
N THR A 15 5.11 16.54 7.75
CA THR A 15 5.96 16.72 6.57
C THR A 15 7.26 17.40 6.96
N ILE A 16 8.33 17.09 6.25
CA ILE A 16 9.64 17.71 6.45
C ILE A 16 10.05 18.38 5.14
N GLN A 17 10.43 19.65 5.18
CA GLN A 17 10.89 20.43 4.03
C GLN A 17 12.20 21.13 4.39
N GLY A 18 13.34 20.63 3.89
CA GLY A 18 14.65 21.07 4.35
C GLY A 18 14.83 20.75 5.83
N SER A 19 15.06 21.76 6.66
CA SER A 19 15.13 21.63 8.12
C SER A 19 13.79 21.89 8.83
N SER A 20 12.73 22.25 8.10
CA SER A 20 11.44 22.59 8.67
C SER A 20 10.56 21.36 8.82
N VAL A 21 9.97 21.16 10.00
CA VAL A 21 8.99 20.12 10.29
C VAL A 21 7.62 20.76 10.49
N SER A 22 6.62 20.27 9.75
CA SER A 22 5.22 20.67 9.91
C SER A 22 4.41 19.48 10.40
N THR A 23 3.94 19.53 11.64
CA THR A 23 3.14 18.47 12.27
C THR A 23 1.66 18.74 12.05
N PHE A 24 0.89 17.69 11.75
CA PHE A 24 -0.55 17.77 11.57
C PHE A 24 -1.30 17.58 12.88
N ASP A 25 -2.47 18.22 13.03
CA ASP A 25 -3.32 18.13 14.23
C ASP A 25 -3.68 16.68 14.60
N ASP A 26 -3.96 15.88 13.57
CA ASP A 26 -4.32 14.47 13.69
C ASP A 26 -3.13 13.55 13.96
N SER A 27 -1.91 14.06 14.19
CA SER A 27 -0.68 13.28 14.42
C SER A 27 -0.77 12.32 15.61
N CYS A 28 0.13 11.34 15.68
CA CYS A 28 0.08 10.34 16.75
C CYS A 28 0.60 10.94 18.06
N VAL A 29 0.18 10.36 19.19
CA VAL A 29 0.61 10.82 20.52
C VAL A 29 2.13 10.91 20.60
N ASN A 30 2.84 9.93 20.03
CA ASN A 30 4.30 9.91 20.01
C ASN A 30 4.90 11.12 19.27
N CYS A 31 4.41 11.43 18.06
CA CYS A 31 4.88 12.59 17.28
C CYS A 31 4.49 13.93 17.91
N ARG A 32 3.34 14.02 18.59
CA ARG A 32 2.94 15.22 19.34
C ARG A 32 3.82 15.46 20.55
N GLN A 33 4.20 14.40 21.26
CA GLN A 33 4.99 14.49 22.49
C GLN A 33 6.49 14.72 22.21
N HIS A 34 7.06 14.05 21.21
CA HIS A 34 8.51 14.10 20.96
C HIS A 34 8.90 15.14 19.90
N GLN A 35 7.92 15.86 19.34
CA GLN A 35 8.05 16.96 18.36
C GLN A 35 9.05 16.72 17.21
N LEU A 36 9.38 15.46 16.92
CA LEU A 36 10.42 15.10 15.94
C LEU A 36 11.76 15.85 16.16
N GLU A 37 12.05 16.28 17.39
CA GLU A 37 13.16 17.20 17.73
C GLU A 37 14.56 16.67 17.38
N ASN A 38 14.66 15.38 17.02
CA ASN A 38 15.91 14.71 16.65
C ASN A 38 15.83 13.98 15.30
N VAL A 39 14.90 14.36 14.40
CA VAL A 39 14.88 13.76 13.05
C VAL A 39 16.06 14.32 12.25
N VAL A 40 17.16 13.57 12.27
CA VAL A 40 18.28 13.79 11.36
C VAL A 40 17.87 13.25 10.01
N ILE A 41 17.68 14.15 9.04
CA ILE A 41 17.54 13.74 7.64
C ILE A 41 18.92 13.32 7.17
N PRO A 42 19.15 12.05 6.84
CA PRO A 42 20.44 11.62 6.38
C PRO A 42 20.75 12.28 5.03
N GLU A 43 21.95 12.86 4.88
CA GLU A 43 22.39 13.47 3.61
C GLU A 43 22.56 12.42 2.49
N SER A 44 22.73 11.15 2.87
CA SER A 44 22.80 9.97 2.01
C SER A 44 22.19 8.75 2.74
N ILE A 45 21.56 7.83 2.01
CA ILE A 45 21.10 6.55 2.58
C ILE A 45 22.12 5.49 2.19
N GLU A 46 23.10 5.26 3.07
CA GLU A 46 24.09 4.19 2.89
C GLU A 46 23.39 2.83 2.69
N GLY A 47 23.85 2.05 1.72
CA GLY A 47 23.29 0.72 1.41
C GLY A 47 22.19 0.66 0.34
N SER A 48 21.71 1.79 -0.19
CA SER A 48 20.79 1.79 -1.34
C SER A 48 21.44 2.40 -2.60
N PRO A 49 21.85 1.57 -3.59
CA PRO A 49 22.47 2.05 -4.84
C PRO A 49 21.60 3.04 -5.63
N ILE A 50 20.28 3.00 -5.40
CA ILE A 50 19.27 3.82 -6.08
C ILE A 50 19.18 5.22 -5.45
N LEU A 51 19.36 5.31 -4.13
CA LEU A 51 19.29 6.58 -3.38
C LEU A 51 20.65 7.30 -3.36
N ASN A 52 21.76 6.57 -3.51
CA ASN A 52 23.09 7.17 -3.66
C ASN A 52 23.29 7.93 -4.98
N LYS A 53 22.47 7.66 -6.02
CA LYS A 53 22.59 8.31 -7.34
C LYS A 53 21.67 9.53 -7.52
N ARG A 54 20.73 9.78 -6.61
CA ARG A 54 19.79 10.91 -6.68
C ARG A 54 20.04 11.80 -5.47
N LYS A 55 20.22 13.10 -5.70
CA LYS A 55 20.20 14.10 -4.62
C LYS A 55 18.94 13.85 -3.80
N LEU A 56 19.08 13.51 -2.51
CA LEU A 56 17.92 13.22 -1.67
C LEU A 56 16.93 14.39 -1.78
N SER A 57 15.66 14.05 -1.93
CA SER A 57 14.57 15.03 -1.87
C SER A 57 14.74 15.85 -0.59
N LYS A 58 14.55 17.16 -0.65
CA LYS A 58 14.45 17.98 0.57
C LYS A 58 13.09 17.82 1.25
N ASN A 59 12.15 17.10 0.62
CA ASN A 59 10.79 16.93 1.08
C ASN A 59 10.54 15.48 1.48
N PHE A 60 10.10 15.26 2.71
CA PHE A 60 9.75 13.95 3.27
C PHE A 60 8.37 13.99 3.91
N ILE A 61 7.75 12.81 4.01
CA ILE A 61 6.50 12.60 4.72
C ILE A 61 6.78 11.59 5.84
N VAL A 62 6.33 11.90 7.05
CA VAL A 62 6.44 11.03 8.21
C VAL A 62 5.14 10.24 8.35
N LEU A 63 5.21 8.95 8.02
CA LEU A 63 4.08 8.02 8.07
C LEU A 63 4.25 7.01 9.21
N SER A 64 3.13 6.54 9.74
CA SER A 64 3.11 5.41 10.67
C SER A 64 3.63 4.14 10.00
N ASP A 65 4.57 3.46 10.64
CA ASP A 65 5.07 2.15 10.21
C ASP A 65 4.04 1.05 10.53
N LEU A 66 3.56 0.35 9.49
CA LEU A 66 2.60 -0.74 9.62
C LEU A 66 3.19 -1.97 10.30
N THR A 67 4.51 -2.12 10.36
CA THR A 67 5.19 -3.25 11.01
C THR A 67 5.57 -2.96 12.46
N TYR A 68 5.34 -1.74 12.93
CA TYR A 68 5.72 -1.32 14.28
C TYR A 68 5.12 -2.23 15.35
N ARG A 69 5.99 -2.76 16.22
CA ARG A 69 5.71 -3.74 17.31
C ARG A 69 5.25 -5.13 16.86
N MET A 70 5.41 -5.48 15.59
CA MET A 70 5.26 -6.86 15.14
C MET A 70 6.58 -7.62 15.32
N LYS A 71 6.51 -8.87 15.76
CA LYS A 71 7.64 -9.78 15.93
C LYS A 71 8.01 -10.44 14.60
N SER A 72 7.02 -10.94 13.87
CA SER A 72 7.22 -11.73 12.65
C SER A 72 6.20 -11.30 11.58
N PRO A 73 6.32 -10.07 11.03
CA PRO A 73 5.36 -9.56 10.05
C PRO A 73 5.51 -10.30 8.72
N ARG A 74 4.41 -10.86 8.21
CA ARG A 74 4.26 -11.17 6.79
C ARG A 74 3.68 -9.97 6.06
N ILE A 75 4.23 -9.66 4.90
CA ILE A 75 3.94 -8.45 4.13
C ILE A 75 3.56 -8.82 2.71
N LEU A 76 2.46 -8.27 2.22
CA LEU A 76 2.02 -8.38 0.84
C LEU A 76 1.71 -6.98 0.30
N ASP A 77 2.34 -6.63 -0.83
CA ASP A 77 2.11 -5.41 -1.59
C ASP A 77 1.48 -5.78 -2.93
N LEU A 78 0.23 -5.36 -3.11
CA LEU A 78 -0.52 -5.52 -4.36
C LEU A 78 -0.69 -4.14 -5.00
N LYS A 79 -0.28 -4.00 -6.27
CA LYS A 79 -0.67 -2.81 -7.04
C LYS A 79 -2.16 -2.84 -7.29
N LEU A 80 -2.84 -1.72 -7.06
CA LEU A 80 -4.27 -1.57 -7.32
C LEU A 80 -4.53 -0.91 -8.68
N GLY A 81 -5.65 -1.27 -9.29
CA GLY A 81 -6.20 -0.61 -10.45
C GLY A 81 -5.75 -1.18 -11.80
N THR A 82 -6.64 -1.00 -12.78
CA THR A 82 -6.45 -1.28 -14.21
C THR A 82 -5.78 -0.10 -14.95
N ARG A 83 -5.48 0.99 -14.25
CA ARG A 83 -4.72 2.15 -14.75
C ARG A 83 -3.75 2.64 -13.68
N GLN A 84 -2.52 2.96 -14.09
CA GLN A 84 -1.42 3.26 -13.14
C GLN A 84 -0.62 4.53 -13.45
N HIS A 85 -0.98 5.24 -14.50
CA HIS A 85 -0.43 6.57 -14.78
C HIS A 85 -1.42 7.64 -14.32
N GLY A 86 -0.90 8.70 -13.71
CA GLY A 86 -1.67 9.92 -13.45
C GLY A 86 -1.95 10.70 -14.73
N ASP A 87 -2.68 11.80 -14.59
CA ASP A 87 -3.10 12.64 -15.71
C ASP A 87 -1.96 13.46 -16.29
N GLN A 88 -1.10 14.00 -15.43
CA GLN A 88 0.06 14.80 -15.83
C GLN A 88 1.29 13.95 -16.24
N ALA A 89 1.10 12.65 -16.53
CA ALA A 89 2.19 11.77 -16.92
C ALA A 89 2.65 12.08 -18.35
N THR A 90 3.97 12.07 -18.58
CA THR A 90 4.52 12.21 -19.93
C THR A 90 4.08 11.06 -20.84
N VAL A 91 4.03 11.28 -22.16
CA VAL A 91 3.65 10.25 -23.15
C VAL A 91 4.46 8.95 -22.95
N ALA A 92 5.77 9.06 -22.73
CA ALA A 92 6.63 7.91 -22.47
C ALA A 92 6.24 7.17 -21.16
N LYS A 93 5.90 7.91 -20.09
CA LYS A 93 5.47 7.33 -18.81
C LYS A 93 4.10 6.66 -18.94
N ILE A 94 3.15 7.27 -19.67
CA ILE A 94 1.85 6.68 -20.00
C ILE A 94 2.04 5.38 -20.76
N ALA A 95 2.81 5.37 -21.85
CA ALA A 95 3.06 4.17 -22.65
C ALA A 95 3.69 3.04 -21.82
N CYS A 96 4.72 3.35 -21.03
CA CYS A 96 5.39 2.37 -20.16
C CYS A 96 4.44 1.78 -19.09
N MET A 97 3.66 2.62 -18.41
CA MET A 97 2.72 2.17 -17.37
C MET A 97 1.55 1.39 -17.96
N THR A 98 1.06 1.80 -19.13
CA THR A 98 0.01 1.10 -19.87
C THR A 98 0.49 -0.27 -20.30
N ALA A 99 1.65 -0.36 -20.96
CA ALA A 99 2.23 -1.63 -21.38
C ALA A 99 2.40 -2.60 -20.19
N LYS A 100 2.90 -2.10 -19.05
CA LYS A 100 3.04 -2.88 -17.82
C LYS A 100 1.70 -3.34 -17.25
N CYS A 101 0.68 -2.49 -17.29
CA CYS A 101 -0.65 -2.87 -16.82
C CYS A 101 -1.23 -4.00 -17.69
N GLN A 102 -1.13 -3.84 -19.01
CA GLN A 102 -1.61 -4.81 -20.01
C GLN A 102 -0.86 -6.14 -19.97
N SER A 103 0.44 -6.12 -19.70
CA SER A 103 1.27 -7.33 -19.65
C SER A 103 1.19 -8.08 -18.31
N THR A 104 0.33 -7.65 -17.38
CA THR A 104 0.24 -8.25 -16.03
C THR A 104 -1.21 -8.51 -15.65
N THR A 105 -1.41 -9.16 -14.51
CA THR A 105 -2.73 -9.37 -13.90
C THR A 105 -3.49 -8.08 -13.59
N SER A 106 -2.83 -6.91 -13.56
CA SER A 106 -3.51 -5.63 -13.31
C SER A 106 -4.63 -5.33 -14.29
N ALA A 107 -4.47 -5.64 -15.59
CA ALA A 107 -5.48 -5.33 -16.59
C ALA A 107 -6.75 -6.18 -16.46
N SER A 108 -6.62 -7.45 -16.06
CA SER A 108 -7.74 -8.41 -16.00
C SER A 108 -8.33 -8.59 -14.60
N LEU A 109 -7.54 -8.38 -13.56
CA LEU A 109 -7.92 -8.63 -12.16
C LEU A 109 -7.94 -7.36 -11.30
N GLY A 110 -7.54 -6.21 -11.83
CA GLY A 110 -7.41 -4.97 -11.05
C GLY A 110 -6.30 -5.02 -9.99
N ILE A 111 -5.55 -6.12 -9.88
CA ILE A 111 -4.39 -6.28 -8.98
C ILE A 111 -3.22 -6.99 -9.65
N ARG A 112 -2.00 -6.70 -9.18
CA ARG A 112 -0.83 -7.56 -9.37
C ARG A 112 0.08 -7.58 -8.16
N LEU A 113 0.86 -8.65 -7.98
CA LEU A 113 1.85 -8.76 -6.91
C LEU A 113 3.06 -7.86 -7.19
N CYS A 114 3.38 -6.95 -6.26
CA CYS A 114 4.57 -6.10 -6.31
C CYS A 114 5.64 -6.52 -5.31
N GLY A 115 5.25 -7.16 -4.22
CA GLY A 115 6.16 -7.80 -3.30
C GLY A 115 5.41 -8.68 -2.33
N MET A 116 6.03 -9.78 -1.91
CA MET A 116 5.51 -10.64 -0.86
C MET A 116 6.66 -11.14 -0.01
N LYS A 117 6.51 -11.12 1.30
CA LYS A 117 7.45 -11.70 2.25
C LYS A 117 6.67 -12.41 3.34
N CYS A 118 6.85 -13.72 3.44
CA CYS A 118 6.33 -14.51 4.55
C CYS A 118 7.51 -15.00 5.39
N PRO A 119 7.52 -14.76 6.71
CA PRO A 119 8.48 -15.38 7.60
C PRO A 119 8.44 -16.91 7.47
N PRO A 120 9.57 -17.60 7.69
CA PRO A 120 9.60 -19.05 7.74
C PRO A 120 8.64 -19.59 8.81
N CYS A 121 7.81 -20.58 8.46
CA CYS A 121 7.10 -21.38 9.46
C CYS A 121 8.07 -22.34 10.19
N ASP A 122 9.12 -22.78 9.48
CA ASP A 122 10.27 -23.54 9.97
C ASP A 122 11.54 -23.03 9.26
N GLN A 123 12.73 -23.29 9.82
CA GLN A 123 14.03 -22.68 9.43
C GLN A 123 14.40 -22.68 7.93
N HIS A 124 13.66 -23.32 7.03
CA HIS A 124 14.00 -23.49 5.61
C HIS A 124 12.94 -23.00 4.60
N ASN A 125 11.87 -22.32 5.02
CA ASN A 125 10.74 -22.00 4.10
C ASN A 125 10.34 -20.52 4.03
N GLN A 126 11.29 -19.59 4.11
CA GLN A 126 11.00 -18.17 3.88
C GLN A 126 10.55 -17.95 2.43
N ILE A 127 9.35 -17.40 2.24
CA ILE A 127 8.85 -17.04 0.91
C ILE A 127 9.11 -15.55 0.70
N SER A 128 9.82 -15.21 -0.38
CA SER A 128 10.05 -13.83 -0.79
C SER A 128 9.85 -13.74 -2.30
N ILE A 129 8.87 -12.95 -2.71
CA ILE A 129 8.57 -12.69 -4.13
C ILE A 129 8.81 -11.21 -4.38
N ASN A 130 9.67 -10.92 -5.34
CA ASN A 130 9.99 -9.56 -5.73
C ASN A 130 9.11 -9.05 -6.88
N LYS A 131 9.21 -7.77 -7.19
CA LYS A 131 8.38 -7.09 -8.20
C LYS A 131 8.56 -7.58 -9.64
N TYR A 132 9.65 -8.27 -9.97
CA TYR A 132 9.90 -8.80 -11.30
C TYR A 132 9.21 -10.16 -11.44
N GLU A 133 9.37 -11.04 -10.45
CA GLU A 133 8.63 -12.29 -10.34
C GLU A 133 7.12 -12.04 -10.37
N GLY A 134 6.63 -11.07 -9.58
CA GLY A 134 5.21 -10.69 -9.57
C GLY A 134 4.66 -10.11 -10.88
N ARG A 135 5.53 -9.64 -11.80
CA ARG A 135 5.10 -9.20 -13.15
C ARG A 135 4.99 -10.34 -14.14
N GLU A 136 5.72 -11.42 -13.91
CA GLU A 136 5.70 -12.60 -14.77
C GLU A 136 4.51 -13.52 -14.44
N MET A 137 3.91 -13.34 -13.25
CA MET A 137 2.76 -14.12 -12.80
C MET A 137 1.51 -13.95 -13.67
N GLY A 138 0.95 -15.08 -14.10
CA GLY A 138 -0.40 -15.20 -14.61
C GLY A 138 -1.46 -15.24 -13.50
N LYS A 139 -2.74 -15.36 -13.90
CA LYS A 139 -3.88 -15.39 -12.98
C LYS A 139 -3.78 -16.51 -11.93
N LEU A 140 -3.44 -17.73 -12.35
CA LEU A 140 -3.36 -18.88 -11.45
C LEU A 140 -2.24 -18.71 -10.42
N GLU A 141 -1.05 -18.29 -10.86
CA GLU A 141 0.11 -18.07 -9.98
C GLU A 141 -0.16 -16.97 -8.96
N LEU A 142 -0.82 -15.88 -9.36
CA LEU A 142 -1.25 -14.83 -8.43
C LEU A 142 -2.20 -15.41 -7.37
N VAL A 143 -3.22 -16.16 -7.77
CA VAL A 143 -4.20 -16.76 -6.84
C VAL A 143 -3.48 -17.69 -5.85
N MET A 144 -2.57 -18.54 -6.33
CA MET A 144 -1.80 -19.44 -5.48
C MET A 144 -0.91 -18.69 -4.49
N ALA A 145 -0.20 -17.65 -4.94
CA ALA A 145 0.66 -16.83 -4.08
C ALA A 145 -0.16 -16.09 -3.01
N VAL A 146 -1.30 -15.52 -3.37
CA VAL A 146 -2.21 -14.83 -2.44
C VAL A 146 -2.83 -15.81 -1.44
N ARG A 147 -3.27 -17.01 -1.88
CA ARG A 147 -3.75 -18.06 -0.96
C ARG A 147 -2.65 -18.53 -0.01
N GLN A 148 -1.42 -18.68 -0.49
CA GLN A 148 -0.28 -19.01 0.36
C GLN A 148 0.00 -17.92 1.41
N PHE A 149 -0.12 -16.65 1.05
CA PHE A 149 0.03 -15.53 1.99
C PHE A 149 -1.03 -15.58 3.11
N PHE A 150 -2.28 -15.86 2.72
CA PHE A 150 -3.43 -16.00 3.61
C PHE A 150 -3.60 -17.40 4.19
N ASN A 151 -2.56 -18.24 4.15
CA ASN A 151 -2.54 -19.47 4.94
C ASN A 151 -2.29 -19.11 6.42
N VAL A 152 -3.35 -18.69 7.09
CA VAL A 152 -3.43 -18.23 8.49
C VAL A 152 -4.67 -18.84 9.14
N SER A 153 -4.85 -18.65 10.45
CA SER A 153 -6.05 -19.14 11.13
C SER A 153 -7.32 -18.44 10.62
N GLU A 154 -8.45 -19.14 10.70
CA GLU A 154 -9.77 -18.61 10.29
C GLU A 154 -10.08 -17.26 10.95
N THR A 155 -9.77 -17.12 12.25
CA THR A 155 -9.94 -15.87 13.00
C THR A 155 -9.17 -14.69 12.41
N VAL A 156 -8.00 -14.93 11.80
CA VAL A 156 -7.21 -13.89 11.13
C VAL A 156 -7.86 -13.55 9.78
N LEU A 157 -8.35 -14.55 9.05
CA LEU A 157 -9.07 -14.36 7.78
C LEU A 157 -10.32 -13.51 7.95
N GLU A 158 -11.12 -13.76 8.99
CA GLU A 158 -12.31 -12.95 9.31
C GLU A 158 -11.95 -11.46 9.52
N VAL A 159 -10.83 -11.19 10.20
CA VAL A 159 -10.34 -9.81 10.41
C VAL A 159 -9.84 -9.19 9.11
N VAL A 160 -9.16 -9.96 8.26
CA VAL A 160 -8.73 -9.54 6.92
C VAL A 160 -9.95 -9.15 6.08
N GLU A 161 -10.94 -10.04 5.98
CA GLU A 161 -12.14 -9.83 5.19
C GLU A 161 -12.89 -8.58 5.64
N LYS A 162 -13.12 -8.42 6.94
CA LYS A 162 -13.77 -7.23 7.50
C LYS A 162 -13.01 -5.94 7.16
N LYS A 163 -11.67 -5.95 7.21
CA LYS A 163 -10.85 -4.78 6.87
C LYS A 163 -10.87 -4.50 5.36
N LEU A 164 -10.86 -5.52 4.52
CA LEU A 164 -10.97 -5.38 3.06
C LEU A 164 -12.34 -4.81 2.63
N LEU A 165 -13.43 -5.32 3.21
CA LEU A 165 -14.78 -4.79 3.00
C LEU A 165 -14.87 -3.32 3.42
N GLY A 166 -14.34 -2.96 4.59
CA GLY A 166 -14.31 -1.56 5.03
C GLY A 166 -13.50 -0.63 4.11
N ILE A 167 -12.42 -1.13 3.49
CA ILE A 167 -11.69 -0.36 2.47
C ILE A 167 -12.54 -0.22 1.20
N LYS A 168 -13.22 -1.28 0.77
CA LYS A 168 -14.11 -1.27 -0.38
C LYS A 168 -15.24 -0.25 -0.19
N ASP A 169 -15.87 -0.21 0.98
CA ASP A 169 -16.94 0.76 1.30
C ASP A 169 -16.42 2.21 1.21
N VAL A 170 -15.23 2.48 1.75
CA VAL A 170 -14.59 3.79 1.64
C VAL A 170 -14.34 4.18 0.18
N LEU A 171 -13.86 3.25 -0.66
CA LEU A 171 -13.67 3.54 -2.09
C LEU A 171 -14.99 3.68 -2.86
N TRP A 172 -16.04 3.00 -2.39
CA TRP A 172 -17.38 3.07 -2.96
C TRP A 172 -18.05 4.43 -2.73
N GLU A 173 -17.77 5.04 -1.58
CA GLU A 173 -18.25 6.37 -1.20
C GLU A 173 -17.35 7.52 -1.72
N ALA A 174 -16.11 7.22 -2.09
CA ALA A 174 -15.13 8.20 -2.57
C ALA A 174 -15.33 8.54 -4.06
N ASP A 175 -16.48 9.14 -4.37
CA ASP A 175 -16.80 9.61 -5.73
C ASP A 175 -15.74 10.60 -6.25
N GLY A 176 -15.41 10.48 -7.54
CA GLY A 176 -14.39 11.29 -8.22
C GLY A 176 -12.93 11.04 -7.81
N VAL A 177 -12.68 10.21 -6.80
CA VAL A 177 -11.32 9.80 -6.44
C VAL A 177 -10.79 8.76 -7.43
N ARG A 178 -9.51 8.87 -7.81
CA ARG A 178 -8.78 7.84 -8.57
C ARG A 178 -7.44 7.54 -7.92
N LEU A 179 -7.16 6.27 -7.65
CA LEU A 179 -5.96 5.81 -6.95
C LEU A 179 -4.90 5.29 -7.92
N PHE A 180 -4.61 6.03 -9.00
CA PHE A 180 -3.71 5.54 -10.06
C PHE A 180 -2.32 5.18 -9.53
N GLY A 181 -1.99 3.90 -9.66
CA GLY A 181 -0.68 3.39 -9.24
C GLY A 181 -0.50 3.37 -7.73
N ALA A 182 -1.58 3.40 -6.95
CA ALA A 182 -1.56 3.07 -5.53
C ALA A 182 -1.30 1.57 -5.32
N SER A 183 -1.01 1.20 -4.08
CA SER A 183 -0.86 -0.19 -3.64
C SER A 183 -1.75 -0.46 -2.43
N LEU A 184 -2.23 -1.70 -2.30
CA LEU A 184 -2.77 -2.24 -1.06
C LEU A 184 -1.64 -2.97 -0.32
N LEU A 185 -1.25 -2.43 0.83
CA LEU A 185 -0.24 -3.03 1.70
C LEU A 185 -0.95 -3.77 2.84
N ILE A 186 -0.71 -5.07 2.90
CA ILE A 186 -1.29 -5.98 3.90
C ILE A 186 -0.14 -6.51 4.76
N VAL A 187 -0.27 -6.33 6.07
CA VAL A 187 0.67 -6.80 7.06
C VAL A 187 -0.06 -7.62 8.10
N ILE A 188 0.40 -8.85 8.33
CA ILE A 188 -0.17 -9.76 9.32
C ILE A 188 0.96 -10.20 10.26
N GLU A 189 0.70 -10.20 11.57
CA GLU A 189 1.61 -10.78 12.55
C GLU A 189 1.54 -12.32 12.46
N SER A 190 2.68 -12.97 12.21
CA SER A 190 2.76 -14.44 12.10
C SER A 190 2.99 -15.13 13.45
N GLU A 191 3.49 -14.41 14.45
CA GLU A 191 3.70 -14.91 15.81
C GLU A 191 2.95 -14.05 16.84
N PRO A 192 1.61 -14.06 16.83
CA PRO A 192 0.84 -13.31 17.81
C PRO A 192 1.01 -13.91 19.20
N ASN A 193 0.99 -13.05 20.21
CA ASN A 193 0.90 -13.45 21.61
C ASN A 193 -0.52 -13.21 22.14
N ASP A 194 -0.85 -13.75 23.31
CA ASP A 194 -2.19 -13.65 23.91
C ASP A 194 -2.67 -12.20 24.12
N SER A 195 -1.74 -11.23 24.16
CA SER A 195 -2.04 -9.80 24.29
C SER A 195 -2.21 -9.05 22.95
N THR A 196 -2.07 -9.75 21.82
CA THR A 196 -2.12 -9.13 20.48
C THR A 196 -3.56 -8.83 20.11
N SER A 197 -3.98 -7.56 20.24
CA SER A 197 -5.29 -7.11 19.78
C SER A 197 -5.46 -7.34 18.26
N PRO A 198 -6.70 -7.54 17.75
CA PRO A 198 -6.95 -7.71 16.31
C PRO A 198 -6.38 -6.59 15.41
N ASP A 199 -6.30 -5.35 15.92
CA ASP A 199 -5.72 -4.22 15.18
C ASP A 199 -4.18 -4.25 15.08
N ASN A 200 -3.53 -4.99 15.97
CA ASN A 200 -2.10 -5.28 15.89
C ASN A 200 -1.82 -6.59 15.17
N LEU A 201 -2.83 -7.45 15.00
CA LEU A 201 -2.75 -8.72 14.28
C LEU A 201 -2.76 -8.49 12.76
N VAL A 202 -3.68 -7.65 12.27
CA VAL A 202 -3.87 -7.39 10.84
C VAL A 202 -3.95 -5.89 10.56
N ARG A 203 -3.08 -5.41 9.68
CA ARG A 203 -3.05 -4.02 9.22
C ARG A 203 -3.09 -3.99 7.70
N ILE A 204 -4.15 -3.40 7.15
CA ILE A 204 -4.33 -3.22 5.70
C ILE A 204 -4.48 -1.72 5.43
N LYS A 205 -3.64 -1.17 4.55
CA LYS A 205 -3.69 0.23 4.15
C LYS A 205 -3.42 0.42 2.66
N VAL A 206 -4.05 1.42 2.07
CA VAL A 206 -3.70 1.92 0.73
C VAL A 206 -2.49 2.84 0.87
N VAL A 207 -1.48 2.63 0.03
CA VAL A 207 -0.22 3.39 -0.01
C VAL A 207 0.07 3.88 -1.43
N ASP A 208 1.16 4.63 -1.63
CA ASP A 208 1.60 5.14 -2.94
C ASP A 208 0.62 6.12 -3.64
N PHE A 209 0.15 7.14 -2.91
CA PHE A 209 -0.79 8.14 -3.44
C PHE A 209 -0.19 9.15 -4.47
N ALA A 210 1.01 8.89 -5.00
CA ALA A 210 1.77 9.88 -5.76
C ALA A 210 1.16 10.26 -7.13
N ASN A 211 0.33 9.40 -7.72
CA ASN A 211 -0.45 9.74 -8.92
C ASN A 211 -1.97 9.66 -8.66
N SER A 212 -2.38 9.61 -7.39
CA SER A 212 -3.80 9.64 -7.05
C SER A 212 -4.36 11.05 -7.24
N THR A 213 -5.63 11.13 -7.64
CA THR A 213 -6.32 12.40 -7.90
C THR A 213 -7.75 12.38 -7.38
N PHE A 214 -8.35 13.57 -7.27
CA PHE A 214 -9.71 13.83 -6.82
C PHE A 214 -10.14 15.23 -7.27
N ASP A 215 -11.43 15.51 -7.23
CA ASP A 215 -11.98 16.77 -7.73
C ASP A 215 -11.36 18.00 -7.06
N GLY A 216 -10.90 18.94 -7.88
CA GLY A 216 -10.23 20.16 -7.44
C GLY A 216 -8.76 19.98 -7.05
N PHE A 217 -8.14 18.81 -7.29
CA PHE A 217 -6.72 18.60 -7.03
C PHE A 217 -5.83 19.04 -8.20
N GLN A 218 -4.98 20.06 -7.98
CA GLN A 218 -3.81 20.44 -8.80
C GLN A 218 -3.97 20.39 -10.34
N GLY A 219 -5.11 20.80 -10.89
CA GLY A 219 -5.31 20.85 -12.34
C GLY A 219 -5.39 19.46 -13.00
N ASP A 220 -5.61 18.41 -12.20
CA ASP A 220 -5.95 17.09 -12.71
C ASP A 220 -7.35 17.07 -13.31
N ASN A 221 -7.64 15.99 -14.04
CA ASN A 221 -8.94 15.82 -14.67
C ASN A 221 -10.04 15.62 -13.62
N PHE A 222 -11.24 16.07 -13.96
CA PHE A 222 -12.44 15.76 -13.20
C PHE A 222 -12.91 14.34 -13.56
N TYR A 223 -13.30 13.59 -12.54
CA TYR A 223 -13.80 12.23 -12.72
C TYR A 223 -15.17 12.10 -12.06
N GLU A 224 -16.11 11.45 -12.74
CA GLU A 224 -17.39 11.06 -12.14
C GLU A 224 -17.35 9.58 -11.78
N GLY A 225 -18.08 9.20 -10.73
CA GLY A 225 -18.18 7.80 -10.32
C GLY A 225 -16.97 7.32 -9.53
N ARG A 226 -17.02 6.03 -9.21
CA ARG A 226 -16.05 5.34 -8.35
C ARG A 226 -14.79 4.93 -9.11
N ASP A 227 -13.73 4.64 -8.37
CA ASP A 227 -12.54 4.00 -8.93
C ASP A 227 -12.79 2.50 -9.20
N GLU A 228 -13.45 2.20 -10.31
CA GLU A 228 -13.83 0.83 -10.70
C GLU A 228 -12.63 -0.11 -10.80
N GLY A 229 -11.48 0.38 -11.24
CA GLY A 229 -10.27 -0.42 -11.36
C GLY A 229 -9.75 -0.88 -10.00
N SER A 230 -9.74 0.02 -9.01
CA SER A 230 -9.35 -0.31 -7.64
C SER A 230 -10.38 -1.22 -6.96
N ILE A 231 -11.68 -0.99 -7.21
CA ILE A 231 -12.77 -1.84 -6.70
C ILE A 231 -12.67 -3.25 -7.27
N LEU A 232 -12.45 -3.43 -8.58
CA LEU A 232 -12.20 -4.73 -9.21
C LEU A 232 -11.04 -5.48 -8.54
N GLY A 233 -9.99 -4.74 -8.18
CA GLY A 233 -8.85 -5.29 -7.46
C GLY A 233 -9.21 -5.84 -6.07
N LEU A 234 -10.03 -5.09 -5.32
CA LEU A 234 -10.54 -5.53 -4.02
C LEU A 234 -11.51 -6.70 -4.15
N ASP A 235 -12.38 -6.69 -5.16
CA ASP A 235 -13.31 -7.78 -5.44
C ASP A 235 -12.59 -9.08 -5.78
N THR A 236 -11.54 -8.99 -6.60
CA THR A 236 -10.69 -10.14 -6.89
C THR A 236 -10.03 -10.67 -5.63
N LEU A 237 -9.46 -9.78 -4.80
CA LEU A 237 -8.80 -10.18 -3.56
C LEU A 237 -9.76 -10.84 -2.57
N LEU A 238 -10.94 -10.25 -2.36
CA LEU A 238 -11.99 -10.81 -1.51
C LEU A 238 -12.42 -12.19 -2.01
N GLY A 239 -12.63 -12.35 -3.32
CA GLY A 239 -12.96 -13.66 -3.91
C GLY A 239 -11.87 -14.71 -3.69
N ILE A 240 -10.59 -14.32 -3.68
CA ILE A 240 -9.49 -15.26 -3.36
C ILE A 240 -9.48 -15.63 -1.87
N VAL A 241 -9.76 -14.68 -0.99
CA VAL A 241 -9.77 -14.86 0.48
C VAL A 241 -10.96 -15.71 0.92
N GLN A 242 -12.12 -15.54 0.31
CA GLN A 242 -13.36 -16.23 0.69
C GLN A 242 -13.47 -17.68 0.16
N GLY A 243 -12.67 -18.05 -0.85
CA GLY A 243 -12.62 -19.42 -1.40
C GLY A 243 -13.13 -19.54 -2.82
#